data_AF-A0A1W9L6B3-F1
#
_entry.id   AF-A0A1W9L6B3-F1
#
_cell.length_a   1.000
_cell.length_b   1.000
_cell.length_c   1.000
_cell.angle_alpha   90.00
_cell.angle_beta   90.00
_cell.angle_gamma   90.00
#
_symmetry.space_group_name_H-M   'P 1'
#
loop_
_entity.id
_entity.type
_entity.pdbx_description
1 polymer ?
#
loop_
_entity_poly.entity_id
_entity_poly.type
_entity_poly.pdbx_seq_one_letter_code
_entity_poly.pdbx_strand_id
1 'polypeptide(L)'
;MTQSNPSQAANRRQYPRVRVAVDCKFVDSPSEEYLTVIDISLGGMRLHTNHTVKVNDKIRLELILLDNTSIMCTARIAWLKPLPLWAPVKHDVGFQFLDLSDDDLRHLANILQVSPTLVNAAIGGHFTFKLLSDTMKDRLLIEQINLSGFVPLRLAYAG
;
A
#
# COMPACT_ATOMS: atom_id res chain seq x y z
N MET A 1 16.80 35.21 -14.29
CA MET A 1 17.10 33.75 -14.34
C MET A 1 16.73 33.20 -12.96
N THR A 2 15.54 32.64 -12.84
CA THR A 2 15.00 32.21 -11.53
C THR A 2 15.47 30.78 -11.27
N GLN A 3 16.38 30.60 -10.33
CA GLN A 3 16.79 29.28 -9.85
C GLN A 3 15.64 28.69 -9.03
N SER A 4 15.03 27.62 -9.52
CA SER A 4 14.05 26.85 -8.76
C SER A 4 14.76 26.02 -7.69
N ASN A 5 14.32 26.18 -6.45
CA ASN A 5 14.80 25.47 -5.27
C ASN A 5 14.41 23.97 -5.38
N PRO A 6 15.36 23.00 -5.38
CA PRO A 6 15.07 21.59 -5.64
C PRO A 6 14.41 20.82 -4.46
N SER A 7 14.07 21.49 -3.36
CA SER A 7 13.58 20.85 -2.12
C SER A 7 12.06 20.65 -2.02
N GLN A 8 11.30 20.92 -3.09
CA GLN A 8 9.83 20.70 -3.13
C GLN A 8 9.40 19.76 -4.27
N ALA A 9 10.17 18.72 -4.57
CA ALA A 9 9.56 17.52 -5.15
C ALA A 9 8.72 16.85 -4.05
N ALA A 10 7.54 17.42 -3.79
CA ALA A 10 6.59 16.94 -2.80
C ALA A 10 6.45 15.42 -2.95
N ASN A 11 6.59 14.70 -1.84
CA ASN A 11 6.47 13.25 -1.81
C ASN A 11 5.08 12.86 -2.38
N ARG A 12 5.05 12.47 -3.66
CA ARG A 12 3.83 12.15 -4.41
C ARG A 12 3.17 10.83 -3.97
N ARG A 13 3.74 10.12 -3.00
CA ARG A 13 3.23 8.83 -2.54
C ARG A 13 2.13 9.06 -1.51
N GLN A 14 0.96 8.53 -1.80
CA GLN A 14 -0.18 8.57 -0.86
C GLN A 14 0.04 7.65 0.35
N TYR A 15 0.75 6.53 0.17
CA TYR A 15 0.99 5.56 1.23
C TYR A 15 2.49 5.24 1.41
N PRO A 16 2.97 5.09 2.65
CA PRO A 16 4.31 4.56 2.89
C PRO A 16 4.38 3.10 2.41
N ARG A 17 5.56 2.69 1.95
CA ARG A 17 5.82 1.29 1.58
C ARG A 17 6.61 0.61 2.68
N VAL A 18 6.20 -0.61 3.01
CA VAL A 18 6.81 -1.43 4.05
C VAL A 18 7.41 -2.67 3.39
N ARG A 19 8.55 -3.12 3.89
CA ARG A 19 9.12 -4.43 3.56
C ARG A 19 8.60 -5.44 4.58
N VAL A 20 7.75 -6.33 4.12
CA VAL A 20 7.12 -7.38 4.92
C VAL A 20 7.11 -8.65 4.08
N ALA A 21 7.22 -9.81 4.74
CA ALA A 21 7.05 -11.08 4.05
C ALA A 21 5.56 -11.22 3.69
N VAL A 22 5.27 -11.05 2.41
CA VAL A 22 3.97 -11.28 1.78
C VAL A 22 4.26 -12.11 0.56
N ASP A 23 3.66 -13.29 0.50
CA ASP A 23 3.75 -14.11 -0.70
C ASP A 23 2.67 -13.66 -1.68
N CYS A 24 2.97 -13.72 -2.97
CA CYS A 24 2.05 -13.29 -4.01
C CYS A 24 2.10 -14.26 -5.18
N LYS A 25 0.96 -14.55 -5.82
CA LYS A 25 0.94 -15.32 -7.06
C LYS A 25 -0.08 -14.77 -8.05
N PHE A 26 0.14 -15.06 -9.32
CA PHE A 26 -0.83 -14.77 -10.38
C PHE A 26 -1.93 -15.82 -10.36
N VAL A 27 -3.19 -15.39 -10.16
CA VAL A 27 -4.34 -16.31 -10.07
C VAL A 27 -4.60 -17.01 -11.40
N ASP A 28 -4.40 -16.30 -12.51
CA ASP A 28 -4.66 -16.79 -13.87
C ASP A 28 -3.44 -17.46 -14.50
N SER A 29 -2.36 -17.65 -13.74
CA SER A 29 -1.17 -18.35 -14.24
C SER A 29 -1.27 -19.85 -13.94
N PRO A 30 -0.88 -20.73 -14.89
CA PRO A 30 -0.73 -22.16 -14.61
C PRO A 30 0.46 -22.47 -13.69
N SER A 31 1.29 -21.47 -13.35
CA SER A 31 2.41 -21.61 -12.43
C SER A 31 1.92 -21.48 -10.99
N GLU A 32 2.35 -22.40 -10.12
CA GLU A 32 2.19 -22.28 -8.66
C GLU A 32 3.33 -21.46 -8.03
N GLU A 33 4.15 -20.79 -8.83
CA GLU A 33 5.29 -19.98 -8.37
C GLU A 33 4.83 -18.73 -7.60
N TYR A 34 5.40 -18.56 -6.40
CA TYR A 34 5.28 -17.32 -5.65
C TYR A 34 6.27 -16.27 -6.17
N LEU A 35 5.76 -15.06 -6.34
CA LEU A 35 6.48 -13.88 -6.77
C LEU A 35 7.26 -13.29 -5.60
N THR A 36 8.48 -12.82 -5.88
CA THR A 36 9.29 -12.13 -4.87
C THR A 36 8.78 -10.70 -4.67
N VAL A 37 7.98 -10.48 -3.63
CA VAL A 37 7.53 -9.14 -3.22
C VAL A 37 8.67 -8.38 -2.54
N ILE A 38 8.97 -7.18 -3.03
CA ILE A 38 10.06 -6.32 -2.53
C ILE A 38 9.55 -5.36 -1.48
N ASP A 39 8.43 -4.69 -1.77
CA ASP A 39 7.77 -3.75 -0.87
C ASP A 39 6.28 -3.65 -1.22
N ILE A 40 5.45 -3.34 -0.22
CA ILE A 40 3.99 -3.25 -0.35
C ILE A 40 3.45 -2.05 0.44
N SER A 41 2.31 -1.53 0.00
CA SER A 41 1.54 -0.45 0.62
C SER A 41 0.05 -0.68 0.38
N LEU A 42 -0.82 0.15 0.97
CA LEU A 42 -2.26 0.09 0.73
C LEU A 42 -2.65 0.37 -0.74
N GLY A 43 -1.80 1.06 -1.50
CA GLY A 43 -2.08 1.41 -2.90
C GLY A 43 -1.50 0.42 -3.92
N GLY A 44 -0.67 -0.52 -3.51
CA GLY A 44 0.02 -1.43 -4.42
C GLY A 44 1.35 -1.94 -3.89
N MET A 45 2.07 -2.67 -4.73
CA MET A 45 3.31 -3.35 -4.38
C MET A 45 4.35 -3.28 -5.49
N ARG A 46 5.58 -3.66 -5.15
CA ARG A 46 6.69 -3.87 -6.08
C ARG A 46 7.18 -5.31 -5.95
N LEU A 47 7.40 -5.98 -7.06
CA LEU A 47 7.89 -7.36 -7.08
C LEU A 47 8.83 -7.62 -8.27
N HIS A 48 9.58 -8.72 -8.17
CA HIS A 48 10.32 -9.28 -9.29
C HIS A 48 9.54 -10.42 -9.95
N THR A 49 9.62 -10.52 -11.28
CA THR A 49 8.96 -11.61 -12.02
C THR A 49 9.68 -12.00 -13.30
N ASN A 50 9.57 -13.29 -13.65
CA ASN A 50 9.97 -13.84 -14.94
C ASN A 50 8.83 -13.89 -15.96
N HIS A 51 7.60 -13.62 -15.52
CA HIS A 51 6.43 -13.61 -16.38
C HIS A 51 6.50 -12.45 -17.39
N THR A 52 5.99 -12.72 -18.58
CA THR A 52 5.84 -11.70 -19.62
C THR A 52 4.62 -10.85 -19.28
N VAL A 53 4.85 -9.57 -19.03
CA VAL A 53 3.81 -8.62 -18.64
C VAL A 53 4.02 -7.27 -19.31
N LYS A 54 2.97 -6.45 -19.42
CA LYS A 54 3.03 -5.10 -20.02
C LYS A 54 2.44 -4.05 -19.10
N VAL A 55 2.94 -2.82 -19.23
CA VAL A 55 2.36 -1.68 -18.52
C VAL A 55 0.88 -1.52 -18.89
N ASN A 56 0.05 -1.24 -17.89
CA ASN A 56 -1.41 -1.17 -17.93
C ASN A 56 -2.16 -2.51 -18.00
N ASP A 57 -1.47 -3.65 -18.09
CA ASP A 57 -2.16 -4.95 -17.92
C ASP A 57 -2.85 -5.01 -16.56
N LYS A 58 -4.06 -5.56 -16.56
CA LYS A 58 -4.83 -5.86 -15.36
C LYS A 58 -4.66 -7.34 -15.05
N ILE A 59 -4.19 -7.65 -13.85
CA ILE A 59 -3.84 -9.01 -13.45
C ILE A 59 -4.48 -9.30 -12.11
N ARG A 60 -5.06 -10.50 -11.96
CA ARG A 60 -5.57 -10.98 -10.68
C ARG A 60 -4.45 -11.61 -9.87
N LEU A 61 -4.37 -11.21 -8.61
CA LEU A 61 -3.35 -11.60 -7.66
C LEU A 61 -4.00 -12.19 -6.42
N GLU A 62 -3.38 -13.24 -5.90
CA GLU A 62 -3.57 -13.71 -4.54
C GLU A 62 -2.40 -13.23 -3.70
N LEU A 63 -2.69 -12.49 -2.64
CA LEU A 63 -1.74 -12.09 -1.61
C LEU A 63 -1.91 -13.00 -0.41
N ILE A 64 -0.87 -13.72 -0.01
CA ILE A 64 -0.87 -14.55 1.20
C ILE A 64 -0.14 -13.75 2.28
N LEU A 65 -0.85 -13.51 3.38
CA LEU A 65 -0.42 -12.63 4.47
C LEU A 65 0.19 -13.43 5.62
N LEU A 66 0.86 -12.73 6.53
CA LEU A 66 1.57 -13.32 7.67
C LEU A 66 0.69 -14.10 8.66
N ASP A 67 -0.61 -13.81 8.68
CA ASP A 67 -1.59 -14.51 9.51
C ASP A 67 -2.21 -15.73 8.79
N ASN A 68 -1.62 -16.16 7.67
CA ASN A 68 -2.07 -17.24 6.80
C ASN A 68 -3.43 -17.02 6.14
N THR A 69 -3.91 -15.78 6.12
CA THR A 69 -5.07 -15.39 5.31
C THR A 69 -4.64 -14.97 3.91
N SER A 70 -5.60 -14.87 2.99
CA SER A 70 -5.33 -14.33 1.67
C SER A 70 -6.32 -13.27 1.21
N ILE A 71 -5.80 -12.32 0.42
CA ILE A 71 -6.57 -11.27 -0.25
C ILE A 71 -6.52 -11.52 -1.75
N MET A 72 -7.69 -11.62 -2.38
CA MET A 72 -7.82 -11.58 -3.84
C MET A 72 -7.95 -10.14 -4.30
N CYS A 73 -7.14 -9.73 -5.28
CA CYS A 73 -7.29 -8.41 -5.89
C CYS A 73 -6.90 -8.41 -7.36
N THR A 74 -7.47 -7.49 -8.11
CA THR A 74 -7.00 -7.04 -9.42
C THR A 74 -6.01 -5.89 -9.23
N ALA A 75 -4.88 -5.99 -9.91
CA ALA A 75 -3.89 -4.92 -9.93
C ALA A 75 -3.55 -4.53 -11.37
N ARG A 76 -3.25 -3.25 -11.57
CA ARG A 76 -2.70 -2.73 -12.82
C ARG A 76 -1.19 -2.66 -12.72
N ILE A 77 -0.49 -3.03 -13.79
CA ILE A 77 0.95 -2.74 -13.91
C ILE A 77 1.15 -1.25 -14.14
N ALA A 78 1.64 -0.55 -13.13
CA ALA A 78 1.86 0.89 -13.16
C ALA A 78 3.18 1.25 -13.86
N TRP A 79 4.20 0.38 -13.76
CA TRP A 79 5.47 0.52 -14.45
C TRP A 79 6.20 -0.82 -14.53
N LEU A 80 7.09 -0.93 -15.51
CA LEU A 80 7.90 -2.11 -15.77
C LEU A 80 9.34 -1.67 -16.03
N LYS A 81 10.31 -2.30 -15.36
CA LYS A 81 11.74 -2.08 -15.57
C LYS A 81 12.41 -3.42 -15.89
N PRO A 82 12.95 -3.60 -17.11
CA PRO A 82 13.80 -4.73 -17.42
C PRO A 82 15.03 -4.74 -16.53
N LEU A 83 15.41 -5.93 -16.05
CA LEU A 83 16.65 -6.15 -15.33
C LEU A 83 17.75 -6.59 -16.31
N PRO A 84 19.04 -6.44 -15.94
CA PRO A 84 20.14 -6.91 -16.76
C PRO A 84 20.03 -8.41 -17.06
N LEU A 85 20.57 -8.85 -18.20
CA LEU A 85 20.52 -10.26 -18.66
C LEU A 85 21.11 -11.27 -17.66
N TRP A 86 22.03 -10.84 -16.81
CA TRP A 86 22.65 -11.67 -15.78
C TRP A 86 21.83 -11.76 -14.48
N ALA A 87 20.73 -11.00 -14.37
CA ALA A 87 19.86 -11.07 -13.21
C ALA A 87 19.07 -12.39 -13.21
N PRO A 88 18.79 -12.98 -12.04
CA PRO A 88 18.03 -14.23 -11.93
C PRO A 88 16.56 -14.10 -12.36
N VAL A 89 16.08 -12.85 -12.48
CA VAL A 89 14.71 -12.51 -12.86
C VAL A 89 14.71 -11.43 -13.93
N LYS A 90 13.72 -11.46 -14.83
CA LYS A 90 13.67 -10.58 -16.00
C LYS A 90 13.22 -9.15 -15.69
N HIS A 91 12.32 -8.96 -14.73
CA HIS A 91 11.64 -7.69 -14.55
C HIS A 91 11.51 -7.28 -13.08
N ASP A 92 11.63 -5.98 -12.85
CA ASP A 92 11.18 -5.27 -11.66
C ASP A 92 9.89 -4.52 -12.03
N VAL A 93 8.83 -4.76 -11.27
CA VAL A 93 7.47 -4.38 -11.64
C VAL A 93 6.78 -3.69 -10.49
N GLY A 94 6.11 -2.58 -10.80
CA GLY A 94 5.23 -1.90 -9.86
C GLY A 94 3.77 -2.14 -10.21
N PHE A 95 3.01 -2.58 -9.21
CA PHE A 95 1.57 -2.80 -9.28
C PHE A 95 0.82 -1.71 -8.52
N GLN A 96 -0.37 -1.38 -9.01
CA GLN A 96 -1.36 -0.57 -8.32
C GLN A 96 -2.62 -1.41 -8.13
N PHE A 97 -3.11 -1.51 -6.89
CA PHE A 97 -4.39 -2.19 -6.60
C PHE A 97 -5.54 -1.39 -7.22
N LEU A 98 -6.48 -2.09 -7.88
CA LEU A 98 -7.65 -1.48 -8.49
C LEU A 98 -8.91 -1.72 -7.66
N ASP A 99 -8.99 -2.86 -7.00
CA ASP A 99 -10.13 -3.38 -6.25
C ASP A 99 -9.61 -4.10 -5.00
N LEU A 100 -9.62 -3.37 -3.89
CA LEU A 100 -9.59 -3.96 -2.57
C LEU A 100 -10.87 -3.52 -1.88
N SER A 101 -11.59 -4.46 -1.26
CA SER A 101 -12.73 -4.11 -0.42
C SER A 101 -12.24 -3.30 0.79
N ASP A 102 -13.14 -2.54 1.43
CA ASP A 102 -12.78 -1.80 2.64
C ASP A 102 -12.27 -2.72 3.76
N ASP A 103 -12.80 -3.94 3.84
CA ASP A 103 -12.38 -4.94 4.82
C ASP A 103 -10.99 -5.49 4.48
N ASP A 104 -10.71 -5.79 3.21
CA ASP A 104 -9.36 -6.21 2.76
C ASP A 104 -8.33 -5.09 2.96
N LEU A 105 -8.70 -3.83 2.68
CA LEU A 105 -7.84 -2.67 2.94
C LEU A 105 -7.50 -2.54 4.42
N ARG A 106 -8.47 -2.71 5.31
CA ARG A 106 -8.25 -2.69 6.77
C ARG A 106 -7.38 -3.85 7.22
N HIS A 107 -7.65 -5.04 6.69
CA HIS A 107 -6.88 -6.23 7.01
C HIS A 107 -5.42 -6.07 6.59
N LEU A 108 -5.19 -5.64 5.34
CA LEU A 108 -3.86 -5.32 4.84
C LEU A 108 -3.20 -4.24 5.70
N ALA A 109 -3.92 -3.18 6.07
CA ALA A 109 -3.38 -2.13 6.95
C ALA A 109 -2.93 -2.66 8.31
N ASN A 110 -3.69 -3.58 8.91
CA ASN A 110 -3.33 -4.20 10.18
C ASN A 110 -2.04 -5.02 10.06
N ILE A 111 -1.92 -5.83 8.99
CA ILE A 111 -0.71 -6.63 8.71
C ILE A 111 0.49 -5.71 8.47
N LEU A 112 0.30 -4.61 7.75
CA LEU A 112 1.34 -3.62 7.48
C LEU A 112 1.62 -2.68 8.66
N GLN A 113 0.88 -2.79 9.77
CA GLN A 113 0.94 -1.91 10.95
C GLN A 113 0.79 -0.43 10.57
N VAL A 114 -0.08 -0.14 9.59
CA VAL A 114 -0.35 1.22 9.12
C VAL A 114 -1.29 1.92 10.10
N SER A 115 -1.00 3.18 10.43
CA SER A 115 -1.80 3.95 11.40
C SER A 115 -3.27 4.07 10.97
N PRO A 116 -4.24 4.00 11.90
CA PRO A 116 -5.68 4.10 11.60
C PRO A 116 -6.09 5.34 10.79
N THR A 117 -5.42 6.48 10.98
CA THR A 117 -5.67 7.73 10.25
C THR A 117 -5.47 7.57 8.74
N LEU A 118 -4.44 6.83 8.32
CA LEU A 118 -4.15 6.56 6.91
C LEU A 118 -5.17 5.59 6.29
N VAL A 119 -5.67 4.65 7.09
CA VAL A 119 -6.71 3.70 6.67
C VAL A 119 -8.03 4.45 6.45
N ASN A 120 -8.42 5.32 7.38
CA ASN A 120 -9.64 6.14 7.26
C ASN A 120 -9.60 7.07 6.04
N ALA A 121 -8.42 7.59 5.70
CA ALA A 121 -8.21 8.36 4.47
C ALA A 121 -8.34 7.50 3.20
N ALA A 122 -7.92 6.24 3.25
CA ALA A 122 -8.01 5.30 2.13
C ALA A 122 -9.45 4.86 1.82
N ILE A 123 -10.26 4.63 2.86
CA ILE A 123 -11.65 4.16 2.76
C ILE A 123 -12.69 5.30 2.70
N GLY A 124 -12.27 6.56 2.78
CA GLY A 124 -13.14 7.72 2.58
C GLY A 124 -14.05 8.12 3.75
N GLY A 125 -13.76 7.75 5.01
CA GLY A 125 -14.62 8.15 6.14
C GLY A 125 -14.26 7.58 7.51
N HIS A 126 -14.70 8.28 8.56
CA HIS A 126 -14.35 8.12 9.98
C HIS A 126 -14.71 6.73 10.53
N PHE A 127 -13.70 5.91 10.84
CA PHE A 127 -13.89 4.60 11.46
C PHE A 127 -13.31 4.57 12.88
N THR A 128 -14.08 4.04 13.83
CA THR A 128 -13.65 3.78 15.21
C THR A 128 -13.10 2.36 15.31
N PHE A 129 -11.78 2.24 15.47
CA PHE A 129 -11.12 0.95 15.64
C PHE A 129 -11.38 0.42 17.06
N LYS A 130 -12.41 -0.41 17.24
CA LYS A 130 -12.64 -1.14 18.50
C LYS A 130 -11.83 -2.43 18.51
N LEU A 131 -10.51 -2.36 18.31
CA LEU A 131 -9.63 -3.53 18.49
C LEU A 131 -8.14 -3.17 18.65
N LEU A 132 -7.80 -2.24 19.56
CA LEU A 132 -6.40 -1.98 19.95
C LEU A 132 -6.24 -1.83 21.48
N SER A 133 -7.14 -2.40 22.29
CA SER A 133 -6.99 -2.37 23.76
C SER A 133 -6.30 -3.58 24.35
N ASP A 134 -6.27 -4.72 23.66
CA ASP A 134 -5.83 -5.97 24.30
C ASP A 134 -4.42 -6.40 23.91
N THR A 135 -3.88 -5.96 22.77
CA THR A 135 -2.49 -6.25 22.37
C THR A 135 -1.51 -5.11 22.72
N MET A 136 -1.99 -3.89 22.99
CA MET A 136 -1.14 -2.72 23.30
C MET A 136 -1.05 -2.38 24.79
N LYS A 137 -1.64 -3.18 25.69
CA LYS A 137 -1.54 -2.95 27.14
C LYS A 137 -0.11 -3.05 27.68
N ASP A 138 0.80 -3.73 26.98
CA ASP A 138 2.14 -3.99 27.51
C ASP A 138 3.23 -2.99 27.06
N ARG A 139 2.99 -2.06 26.13
CA ARG A 139 4.03 -1.09 25.73
C ARG A 139 3.51 0.30 25.40
N LEU A 140 3.49 1.12 26.46
CA LEU A 140 3.59 2.59 26.51
C LEU A 140 2.50 3.46 25.82
N LEU A 141 1.77 4.18 26.67
CA LEU A 141 1.37 5.59 26.57
C LEU A 141 1.04 6.15 25.18
N ILE A 142 -0.25 6.14 24.82
CA ILE A 142 -0.80 7.20 23.97
C ILE A 142 -1.54 8.15 24.90
N GLU A 143 -0.92 9.29 25.15
CA GLU A 143 -1.55 10.44 25.80
C GLU A 143 -2.84 10.83 25.09
N GLN A 144 -3.78 11.25 25.93
CA GLN A 144 -5.12 11.70 25.65
C GLN A 144 -5.22 12.56 24.37
N ILE A 145 -5.94 12.07 23.36
CA ILE A 145 -6.47 12.94 22.31
C ILE A 145 -7.62 13.72 22.96
N ASN A 146 -7.31 14.95 23.38
CA ASN A 146 -8.29 15.96 23.78
C ASN A 146 -9.22 16.25 22.59
N LEU A 147 -10.48 15.84 22.73
CA LEU A 147 -11.58 16.24 21.87
C LEU A 147 -11.97 17.69 22.18
N SER A 148 -11.24 18.64 21.64
CA SER A 148 -11.70 20.03 21.54
C SER A 148 -10.91 20.77 20.46
N GLY A 149 -11.56 21.13 19.36
CA GLY A 149 -10.92 21.95 18.32
C GLY A 149 -11.44 21.71 16.91
N PHE A 150 -12.76 21.73 16.74
CA PHE A 150 -13.39 21.85 15.43
C PHE A 150 -13.12 23.28 14.91
N VAL A 151 -12.31 23.45 13.86
CA VAL A 151 -12.31 24.67 13.03
C VAL A 151 -12.17 24.28 11.56
N PRO A 152 -13.20 24.47 10.72
CA PRO A 152 -13.06 24.36 9.28
C PRO A 152 -12.41 25.64 8.75
N LEU A 153 -11.22 25.54 8.14
CA LEU A 153 -10.65 26.64 7.36
C LEU A 153 -11.44 26.78 6.05
N ARG A 154 -12.49 27.61 6.13
CA ARG A 154 -13.20 28.16 4.99
C ARG A 154 -12.30 29.23 4.36
N LEU A 155 -12.09 29.07 3.07
CA LEU A 155 -11.50 30.02 2.15
C LEU A 155 -12.18 31.39 2.29
N ALA A 156 -11.42 32.44 2.59
CA ALA A 156 -11.84 33.82 2.39
C ALA A 156 -10.69 34.57 1.70
N TYR A 157 -10.86 34.77 0.39
CA TYR A 157 -10.20 35.84 -0.36
C TYR A 157 -10.84 37.16 0.04
N ALA A 158 -10.05 38.13 0.48
CA ALA A 158 -10.38 39.55 0.37
C ALA A 158 -9.07 40.36 0.36
N GLY A 159 -8.86 41.08 -0.74
CA GLY A 159 -8.09 42.32 -0.73
C GLY A 159 -8.98 43.50 -0.36
#